data_AF-X1JBA1-F1
#
_entry.id   AF-X1JBA1-F1
#
_cell.length_a   1.000
_cell.length_b   1.000
_cell.length_c   1.000
_cell.angle_alpha   90.00
_cell.angle_beta   90.00
_cell.angle_gamma   90.00
#
_symmetry.space_group_name_H-M   'P 1'
#
loop_
_entity.id
_entity.type
_entity.pdbx_description
1 polymer ?
#
loop_
_entity_poly.entity_id
_entity_poly.type
_entity_poly.pdbx_seq_one_letter_code
_entity_poly.pdbx_strand_id
1 'polypeptide(L)'
;MSLLEINVHGHELWGAIDEVLSVLEECKINGDGEINIIHGYKHRQVLKNYFRSNKFLVEMAREGFRLKMKDISDPAISSFVLLLL
;
A
#
# COMPACT_ATOMS: atom_id res chain seq x y z
N MET A 1 1.51 13.69 -11.28
CA MET A 1 1.03 12.52 -10.52
C MET A 1 1.10 12.88 -9.07
N SER A 2 -0.05 12.99 -8.43
CA SER A 2 -0.17 13.19 -6.99
C SER A 2 0.21 11.90 -6.26
N LEU A 3 0.74 12.10 -5.05
CA LEU A 3 1.14 11.07 -4.10
C LEU A 3 0.11 11.09 -2.96
N LEU A 4 -0.43 9.92 -2.61
CA LEU A 4 -1.24 9.78 -1.40
C LEU A 4 -0.46 9.05 -0.30
N GLU A 5 -0.62 9.48 0.94
CA GLU A 5 -0.02 8.82 2.10
C GLU A 5 -1.10 8.30 3.02
N ILE A 6 -0.96 7.05 3.44
CA ILE A 6 -1.85 6.40 4.41
C ILE A 6 -1.03 5.84 5.57
N ASN A 7 -1.47 6.14 6.81
CA ASN A 7 -0.83 5.66 8.02
C ASN A 7 -1.69 4.59 8.69
N VAL A 8 -1.25 3.34 8.58
CA VAL A 8 -1.88 2.17 9.19
C VAL A 8 -1.06 1.64 10.37
N HIS A 9 -0.16 2.46 10.93
CA HIS A 9 0.66 2.05 12.06
C HIS A 9 -0.21 1.72 13.28
N GLY A 10 0.01 0.54 13.86
CA GLY A 10 -0.75 0.06 15.01
C GLY A 10 -2.08 -0.61 14.64
N HIS A 11 -2.43 -0.66 13.36
CA HIS A 11 -3.63 -1.37 12.90
C HIS A 11 -3.37 -2.88 12.90
N GLU A 12 -4.43 -3.66 13.13
CA GLU A 12 -4.42 -5.09 12.85
C GLU A 12 -4.44 -5.31 11.34
N LEU A 13 -3.90 -6.45 10.88
CA LEU A 13 -3.65 -6.70 9.45
C LEU A 13 -4.89 -6.47 8.58
N TRP A 14 -6.03 -7.02 8.98
CA TRP A 14 -7.27 -6.89 8.21
C TRP A 14 -7.75 -5.45 8.12
N GLY A 15 -7.73 -4.70 9.23
CA GLY A 15 -8.11 -3.28 9.22
C GLY A 15 -7.18 -2.44 8.35
N ALA A 16 -5.87 -2.74 8.35
CA ALA A 16 -4.92 -2.06 7.50
C ALA A 16 -5.13 -2.37 6.00
N ILE A 17 -5.55 -3.58 5.66
CA ILE A 17 -5.88 -3.96 4.27
C ILE A 17 -7.11 -3.19 3.78
N ASP A 18 -8.18 -3.18 4.57
CA ASP A 18 -9.43 -2.50 4.21
C ASP A 18 -9.20 -1.00 3.95
N GLU A 19 -8.39 -0.35 4.79
CA GLU A 19 -8.08 1.07 4.65
C GLU A 19 -7.22 1.37 3.41
N VAL A 20 -6.22 0.51 3.13
CA VAL A 20 -5.41 0.61 1.91
C VAL A 20 -6.27 0.42 0.66
N LEU A 21 -7.23 -0.51 0.66
CA LEU A 21 -8.16 -0.71 -0.45
C LEU A 21 -9.04 0.52 -0.68
N SER A 22 -9.58 1.11 0.39
CA SER A 22 -10.35 2.36 0.30
C SER A 22 -9.55 3.48 -0.35
N VAL A 23 -8.30 3.67 0.08
CA VAL A 23 -7.40 4.67 -0.48
C VAL A 23 -7.02 4.39 -1.93
N LEU A 24 -6.81 3.13 -2.30
CA LEU A 24 -6.52 2.77 -3.70
C LEU A 24 -7.70 3.10 -4.63
N GLU A 25 -8.94 2.94 -4.16
CA GLU A 25 -10.12 3.35 -4.95
C GLU A 25 -10.20 4.88 -5.07
N GLU A 26 -9.86 5.64 -4.03
CA GLU A 26 -9.72 7.10 -4.11
C GLU A 26 -8.65 7.50 -5.13
N CYS A 27 -7.47 6.87 -5.10
CA CYS A 27 -6.41 7.11 -6.07
C CYS A 27 -6.88 6.88 -7.51
N LYS A 28 -7.64 5.80 -7.74
CA LYS A 28 -8.21 5.48 -9.04
C LYS A 28 -9.24 6.51 -9.51
N ILE A 29 -10.09 7.01 -8.62
CA ILE A 29 -11.09 8.05 -8.93
C ILE A 29 -10.41 9.38 -9.27
N ASN A 30 -9.36 9.74 -8.52
CA ASN A 30 -8.67 11.02 -8.64
C ASN A 30 -7.56 11.04 -9.70
N GLY A 31 -7.15 9.87 -10.20
CA GLY A 31 -6.01 9.73 -11.11
C GLY A 31 -4.65 9.88 -10.41
N ASP A 32 -4.58 9.59 -9.11
CA ASP A 32 -3.33 9.55 -8.35
C ASP A 32 -2.49 8.36 -8.80
N GLY A 33 -1.19 8.60 -8.99
CA GLY A 33 -0.28 7.61 -9.56
C GLY A 33 0.53 6.84 -8.53
N GLU A 34 0.54 7.29 -7.27
CA GLU A 34 1.42 6.76 -6.24
C GLU A 34 0.76 6.74 -4.86
N ILE A 35 1.02 5.68 -4.09
CA ILE A 35 0.61 5.52 -2.70
C ILE A 35 1.81 5.16 -1.81
N ASN A 36 1.93 5.83 -0.66
CA ASN A 36 2.83 5.49 0.43
C ASN A 36 2.05 4.88 1.59
N ILE A 37 2.38 3.64 1.96
CA ILE A 37 1.79 2.95 3.11
C ILE A 37 2.76 3.03 4.29
N ILE A 38 2.44 3.83 5.29
CA ILE A 38 3.19 3.97 6.54
C ILE A 38 2.67 2.90 7.51
N HIS A 39 3.44 1.83 7.66
CA HIS A 39 3.11 0.70 8.54
C HIS A 39 3.95 0.67 9.83
N GLY A 40 4.98 1.51 9.91
CA GLY A 40 5.93 1.53 11.02
C GLY A 40 6.97 0.40 10.94
N TYR A 41 7.99 0.46 11.79
CA TYR A 41 9.15 -0.46 11.73
C TYR A 41 9.42 -1.26 13.01
N LYS A 42 9.21 -0.70 14.20
CA LYS A 42 9.82 -1.23 15.43
C LYS A 42 9.11 -2.45 16.04
N HIS A 43 7.78 -2.52 15.99
CA HIS A 43 6.99 -3.57 16.64
C HIS A 43 5.95 -4.13 15.66
N ARG A 44 5.71 -5.45 15.71
CA ARG A 44 4.76 -6.18 14.84
C ARG A 44 5.03 -6.00 13.35
N GLN A 45 6.06 -6.70 12.85
CA GLN A 45 6.48 -6.73 11.44
C GLN A 45 5.43 -7.33 10.47
N VAL A 46 4.25 -7.69 10.95
CA VAL A 46 3.18 -8.33 10.16
C VAL A 46 2.78 -7.43 8.99
N LEU A 47 2.49 -6.15 9.25
CA LEU A 47 2.11 -5.19 8.21
C LEU A 47 3.24 -4.99 7.20
N LYS A 48 4.47 -4.74 7.68
CA LYS A 48 5.65 -4.61 6.81
C LYS A 48 5.81 -5.82 5.90
N ASN A 49 5.80 -7.03 6.49
CA ASN A 49 6.01 -8.26 5.75
C ASN A 49 4.89 -8.52 4.75
N TYR A 50 3.66 -8.20 5.12
CA TYR A 50 2.50 -8.34 4.25
C TYR A 50 2.56 -7.37 3.07
N PHE A 51 2.65 -6.05 3.31
CA PHE A 51 2.68 -5.05 2.24
C PHE A 51 3.90 -5.24 1.33
N ARG A 52 5.01 -5.76 1.84
CA ARG A 52 6.19 -6.07 1.03
C ARG A 52 6.15 -7.41 0.29
N SER A 53 5.13 -8.22 0.50
CA SER A 53 5.05 -9.55 -0.07
C SER A 53 4.51 -9.55 -1.51
N ASN A 54 4.92 -10.54 -2.29
CA ASN A 54 4.27 -10.82 -3.57
C ASN A 54 2.78 -11.19 -3.39
N LYS A 55 2.40 -11.71 -2.21
CA LYS A 55 1.01 -12.03 -1.88
C LYS A 55 0.14 -10.77 -1.94
N PHE A 56 0.58 -9.68 -1.32
CA PHE A 56 -0.11 -8.39 -1.39
C PHE A 56 -0.30 -7.92 -2.84
N LEU A 57 0.75 -7.95 -3.66
CA LEU A 57 0.67 -7.56 -5.07
C LEU A 57 -0.34 -8.40 -5.86
N VAL A 58 -0.36 -9.71 -5.64
CA VAL A 58 -1.31 -10.64 -6.29
C VAL A 58 -2.74 -10.38 -5.83
N GLU A 59 -2.95 -10.12 -4.54
CA GLU A 59 -4.27 -9.81 -3.98
C GLU A 59 -4.79 -8.47 -4.53
N MET A 60 -3.98 -7.42 -4.53
CA MET A 60 -4.36 -6.13 -5.11
C MET A 60 -4.67 -6.24 -6.61
N ALA A 61 -3.92 -7.04 -7.36
CA ALA A 61 -4.21 -7.28 -8.78
C ALA A 61 -5.56 -7.98 -8.99
N ARG A 62 -5.99 -8.85 -8.07
CA ARG A 62 -7.33 -9.48 -8.11
C ARG A 62 -8.46 -8.49 -7.81
N GLU A 63 -8.18 -7.52 -6.95
CA GLU A 63 -9.09 -6.39 -6.67
C GLU A 63 -9.07 -5.32 -7.78
N GLY A 64 -8.29 -5.51 -8.84
CA GLY A 64 -8.24 -4.60 -10.00
C GLY A 64 -7.15 -3.53 -9.94
N PHE A 65 -6.28 -3.56 -8.93
CA PHE A 65 -5.17 -2.62 -8.78
C PHE A 65 -3.84 -3.24 -9.20
N ARG A 66 -3.26 -2.76 -10.30
CA ARG A 66 -1.90 -3.14 -10.69
C ARG A 66 -0.89 -2.24 -10.00
N LEU A 67 -0.18 -2.79 -9.02
CA LEU A 67 0.83 -2.06 -8.25
C LEU A 67 2.24 -2.48 -8.64
N LYS A 68 3.15 -1.51 -8.69
CA LYS A 68 4.59 -1.75 -8.74
C LYS A 68 5.25 -1.12 -7.52
N MET A 69 5.91 -1.93 -6.70
CA MET A 69 6.68 -1.43 -5.57
C MET A 69 7.90 -0.61 -6.05
N LYS A 70 8.17 0.49 -5.35
CA LYS A 70 9.38 1.30 -5.53
C LYS A 70 10.50 0.78 -4.62
N ASP A 71 11.73 1.22 -4.89
CA ASP A 71 12.86 0.93 -4.01
C ASP A 71 12.60 1.47 -2.59
N ILE A 72 12.95 0.65 -1.61
CA ILE A 72 12.69 0.95 -0.20
C ILE A 72 13.76 1.92 0.29
N SER A 73 13.35 3.16 0.58
CA SER A 73 14.19 4.17 1.24
C SER A 73 13.99 4.21 2.75
N ASP A 74 12.74 4.04 3.21
CA ASP A 74 12.37 4.01 4.62
C ASP A 74 11.82 2.62 5.03
N PRO A 75 12.38 1.96 6.05
CA PRO A 75 11.90 0.66 6.49
C PRO A 75 10.50 0.67 7.12
N ALA A 76 9.94 1.84 7.47
CA ALA A 76 8.58 2.03 7.99
C ALA A 76 7.52 2.28 6.90
N ILE A 77 7.95 2.45 5.65
CA ILE A 77 7.10 2.83 4.52
C ILE A 77 7.23 1.78 3.41
N SER A 78 6.13 1.51 2.71
CA SER A 78 6.14 0.79 1.44
C SER A 78 5.44 1.66 0.39
N SER A 79 6.17 2.00 -0.68
CA SER A 79 5.71 2.90 -1.73
C SER A 79 5.39 2.14 -3.01
N PHE A 80 4.26 2.46 -3.64
CA PHE A 80 3.78 1.78 -4.85
C PHE A 80 3.32 2.77 -5.90
N VAL A 81 3.66 2.49 -7.15
CA VAL A 81 3.07 3.15 -8.32
C VAL A 81 1.85 2.35 -8.77
N LEU A 82 0.74 3.05 -8.99
CA LEU A 82 -0.45 2.51 -9.63
C LEU A 82 -0.23 2.51 -11.15
N LEU A 83 -0.31 1.34 -11.77
CA LEU A 83 -0.19 1.18 -13.20
C LEU A 83 -1.58 1.28 -13.82
N LEU A 84 -1.77 2.28 -14.69
CA LEU A 84 -2.97 2.39 -15.50
C LEU A 84 -3.10 1.16 -16.41
N LEU A 85 -4.31 0.61 -16.49
CA LEU A 85 -4.71 -0.42 -17.46
C LEU A 85 -5.03 0.21 -18.81
#